data_AF-A0A0J1IKH4-F1
#
_entry.id   AF-A0A0J1IKH4-F1
#
_cell.length_a   1.000
_cell.length_b   1.000
_cell.length_c   1.000
_cell.angle_alpha   90.00
_cell.angle_beta   90.00
_cell.angle_gamma   90.00
#
_symmetry.space_group_name_H-M   'P 1'
#
loop_
_entity.id
_entity.type
_entity.pdbx_description
1 polymer ?
#
loop_
_entity_poly.entity_id
_entity_poly.type
_entity_poly.pdbx_seq_one_letter_code
_entity_poly.pdbx_strand_id
1 'polypeptide(L)'
;MAVRLSKGQKVDLTKSHPNLQEIIVGLGWAPNVSTNSYDYDLDASAFLLSSNGLVKDEKDLVFYNNPSGGQGSVKHSGDNKKGSGSGDDEQIRINLQAVPSYIERIAFTITINDAQLKRQSFGDIKSSYVRIINANTNELLLNYDLGQDFSVETAIVAAELYRHGGEWKFHAIASGFQGGLAALCRNFGLDVEEDQTSTSRNPNINNERNFSAGNYENRQETSIDHATYGSSYASPSSGRTNYPSSELSRNSGYPQDHGGLTCPRCHSTQITAGKKGFGIGKAFVGGILLGPVGLLAGFIGSRNMEFACLSCRERWNAASNTNTAQWLQQQTENAKNVVNKYMGKDLTDALVAGSALVAMADGVIDPSEREKLIDYFRTSQEMRGINIRDVDSRFTEFVQKIKNDPMLGKAEALRAVGKVAHKPEAARLVVRLCCAIGFADGEFSPVEKNVVSEICREVHLDPREFIY
;
A
#
# COMPACT_ATOMS: atom_id res chain seq x y z
N MET A 1 -25.42 29.06 -1.17
CA MET A 1 -24.13 29.46 -0.55
C MET A 1 -23.80 28.38 0.47
N ALA A 2 -22.64 27.73 0.35
CA ALA A 2 -22.34 26.53 1.13
C ALA A 2 -22.33 26.80 2.65
N VAL A 3 -22.87 25.86 3.42
CA VAL A 3 -22.85 25.95 4.90
C VAL A 3 -21.44 25.59 5.40
N ARG A 4 -20.80 26.51 6.13
CA ARG A 4 -19.56 26.20 6.87
C ARG A 4 -19.91 25.69 8.27
N LEU A 5 -19.27 24.59 8.67
CA LEU A 5 -19.53 23.94 9.95
C LEU A 5 -18.36 24.08 10.94
N SER A 6 -18.68 23.90 12.21
CA SER A 6 -17.74 23.71 13.31
C SER A 6 -17.88 22.32 13.94
N LYS A 7 -16.86 21.87 14.67
CA LYS A 7 -16.84 20.58 15.38
C LYS A 7 -18.10 20.39 16.26
N GLY A 8 -18.72 19.22 16.17
CA GLY A 8 -19.95 18.85 16.87
C GLY A 8 -21.25 19.34 16.24
N GLN A 9 -21.22 20.19 15.20
CA GLN A 9 -22.44 20.66 14.55
C GLN A 9 -23.12 19.56 13.72
N LYS A 10 -24.45 19.62 13.68
CA LYS A 10 -25.32 18.69 12.96
C LYS A 10 -26.26 19.47 12.04
N VAL A 11 -26.40 19.03 10.79
CA VAL A 11 -27.23 19.70 9.78
C VAL A 11 -28.07 18.67 9.03
N ASP A 12 -29.35 19.00 8.80
CA ASP A 12 -30.22 18.23 7.91
C ASP A 12 -29.75 18.36 6.45
N LEU A 13 -29.37 17.25 5.82
CA LEU A 13 -28.86 17.24 4.46
C LEU A 13 -30.00 17.15 3.43
N THR A 14 -30.85 16.13 3.52
CA THR A 14 -31.96 15.90 2.56
C THR A 14 -33.16 16.81 2.81
N LYS A 15 -33.53 17.11 4.05
CA LYS A 15 -34.61 18.06 4.36
C LYS A 15 -34.34 19.47 3.82
N SER A 16 -33.06 19.87 3.80
CA SER A 16 -32.62 21.15 3.22
C SER A 16 -32.51 21.10 1.69
N HIS A 17 -32.43 19.91 1.10
CA HIS A 17 -32.25 19.67 -0.34
C HIS A 17 -33.17 18.51 -0.80
N PRO A 18 -34.50 18.73 -0.95
CA PRO A 18 -35.49 17.64 -1.07
C PRO A 18 -35.32 16.70 -2.28
N ASN A 19 -34.54 17.09 -3.28
CA ASN A 19 -34.25 16.29 -4.49
C ASN A 19 -32.84 15.67 -4.49
N LEU A 20 -32.14 15.66 -3.35
CA LEU A 20 -30.77 15.16 -3.26
C LEU A 20 -30.72 13.63 -3.28
N GLN A 21 -30.35 13.07 -4.43
CA GLN A 21 -30.27 11.62 -4.64
C GLN A 21 -28.85 11.07 -4.47
N GLU A 22 -27.86 11.78 -5.03
CA GLU A 22 -26.46 11.38 -4.99
C GLU A 22 -25.57 12.54 -4.55
N ILE A 23 -24.61 12.23 -3.69
CA ILE A 23 -23.61 13.17 -3.18
C ILE A 23 -22.20 12.68 -3.47
N ILE A 24 -21.26 13.61 -3.44
CA ILE A 24 -19.83 13.35 -3.35
C ILE A 24 -19.37 13.89 -2.00
N VAL A 25 -18.80 13.01 -1.18
CA VAL A 25 -18.05 13.38 0.02
C VAL A 25 -16.61 13.60 -0.44
N GLY A 26 -16.17 14.84 -0.46
CA GLY A 26 -14.80 15.21 -0.79
C GLY A 26 -13.97 15.38 0.47
N LEU A 27 -12.79 14.77 0.50
CA LEU A 27 -11.82 14.90 1.58
C LEU A 27 -10.52 15.46 0.99
N GLY A 28 -9.90 16.39 1.70
CA GLY A 28 -8.62 16.96 1.27
C GLY A 28 -7.75 17.38 2.45
N TRP A 29 -6.46 17.52 2.21
CA TRP A 29 -5.43 17.80 3.20
C TRP A 29 -4.21 18.47 2.56
N ALA A 30 -3.37 19.11 3.36
CA ALA A 30 -2.08 19.62 2.91
C ALA A 30 -1.00 19.32 3.97
N PRO A 31 0.11 18.66 3.63
CA PRO A 31 1.22 18.51 4.57
C PRO A 31 1.86 19.87 4.88
N ASN A 32 2.39 20.02 6.09
CA ASN A 32 3.07 21.25 6.48
C ASN A 32 4.40 21.42 5.73
N VAL A 33 4.44 22.37 4.79
CA VAL A 33 5.60 22.62 3.91
C VAL A 33 6.86 23.10 4.64
N SER A 34 6.78 23.41 5.95
CA SER A 34 7.95 23.83 6.75
C SER A 34 8.66 22.69 7.47
N THR A 35 8.07 21.49 7.57
CA THR A 35 8.76 20.26 7.99
C THR A 35 9.26 19.51 6.74
N ASN A 36 10.30 18.68 6.90
CA ASN A 36 11.04 18.10 5.77
C ASN A 36 10.16 17.39 4.73
N SER A 37 10.71 17.25 3.50
CA SER A 37 10.16 16.60 2.31
C SER A 37 9.80 15.11 2.48
N TYR A 38 8.88 14.80 3.41
CA TYR A 38 8.27 13.50 3.57
C TYR A 38 6.99 13.45 2.72
N ASP A 39 6.86 12.40 1.91
CA ASP A 39 5.58 12.10 1.26
C ASP A 39 4.59 11.64 2.35
N TYR A 40 3.51 12.43 2.51
CA TYR A 40 2.40 12.11 3.40
C TYR A 40 1.33 11.37 2.60
N ASP A 41 1.28 10.06 2.82
CA ASP A 41 0.36 9.11 2.19
C ASP A 41 -0.86 9.00 3.11
N LEU A 42 -1.98 9.62 2.73
CA LEU A 42 -3.22 9.65 3.51
C LEU A 42 -4.33 8.99 2.70
N ASP A 43 -5.04 8.06 3.33
CA ASP A 43 -6.20 7.37 2.75
C ASP A 43 -7.49 7.90 3.36
N ALA A 44 -8.52 8.11 2.54
CA ALA A 44 -9.90 8.20 3.00
C ALA A 44 -10.54 6.81 3.12
N SER A 45 -11.52 6.68 4.00
CA SER A 45 -12.37 5.48 4.09
C SER A 45 -13.77 5.83 4.60
N ALA A 46 -14.73 4.94 4.35
CA ALA A 46 -16.08 5.01 4.89
C ALA A 46 -16.45 3.69 5.57
N PHE A 47 -16.80 3.76 6.85
CA PHE A 47 -17.37 2.65 7.61
C PHE A 47 -18.89 2.74 7.55
N LEU A 48 -19.56 1.72 7.02
CA LEU A 48 -21.00 1.63 6.85
C LEU A 48 -21.56 0.87 8.06
N LEU A 49 -22.23 1.61 8.94
CA LEU A 49 -22.56 1.20 10.30
C LEU A 49 -24.04 0.90 10.44
N SER A 50 -24.34 -0.20 11.12
CA SER A 50 -25.72 -0.55 11.47
C SER A 50 -26.22 0.21 12.71
N SER A 51 -27.46 -0.06 13.13
CA SER A 51 -28.10 0.63 14.26
C SER A 51 -27.38 0.48 15.60
N ASN A 52 -26.53 -0.54 15.77
CA ASN A 52 -25.67 -0.71 16.94
C ASN A 52 -24.39 0.17 16.91
N GLY A 53 -24.17 0.91 15.81
CA GLY A 53 -23.00 1.75 15.60
C GLY A 53 -21.76 1.02 15.08
N LEU A 54 -21.85 -0.29 14.82
CA LEU A 54 -20.78 -1.16 14.31
C LEU A 54 -21.00 -1.54 12.84
N VAL A 55 -19.91 -1.90 12.15
CA VAL A 55 -19.93 -2.54 10.84
C VAL A 55 -20.53 -3.95 10.97
N LYS A 56 -21.27 -4.41 9.95
CA LYS A 56 -21.89 -5.73 9.94
C LYS A 56 -20.97 -6.83 9.38
N ASP A 57 -20.27 -6.53 8.30
CA ASP A 57 -19.22 -7.39 7.73
C ASP A 57 -18.12 -6.53 7.05
N GLU A 58 -16.94 -7.10 6.82
CA GLU A 58 -15.79 -6.37 6.25
C GLU A 58 -16.08 -5.66 4.91
N LYS A 59 -17.14 -6.04 4.19
CA LYS A 59 -17.52 -5.43 2.89
C LYS A 59 -18.12 -4.04 3.05
N ASP A 60 -18.58 -3.73 4.26
CA ASP A 60 -19.11 -2.44 4.69
C ASP A 60 -18.00 -1.50 5.23
N LEU A 61 -16.72 -1.86 5.08
CA LEU A 61 -15.61 -0.90 5.07
C LEU A 61 -15.22 -0.57 3.62
N VAL A 62 -15.46 0.67 3.19
CA VAL A 62 -15.17 1.16 1.83
C VAL A 62 -13.91 2.03 1.84
N PHE A 63 -12.93 1.67 1.00
CA PHE A 63 -11.62 2.32 0.89
C PHE A 63 -10.96 1.93 -0.44
N TYR A 64 -9.72 2.34 -0.73
CA TYR A 64 -9.09 2.07 -2.04
C TYR A 64 -9.10 0.60 -2.48
N ASN A 65 -8.89 -0.37 -1.57
CA ASN A 65 -8.84 -1.80 -1.89
C ASN A 65 -10.23 -2.48 -1.90
N ASN A 66 -11.21 -1.91 -1.18
CA ASN A 66 -12.63 -2.26 -1.32
C ASN A 66 -13.43 -1.02 -1.75
N PRO A 67 -13.35 -0.60 -3.02
CA PRO A 67 -13.85 0.70 -3.45
C PRO A 67 -15.38 0.77 -3.57
N SER A 68 -16.13 -0.22 -3.05
CA SER A 68 -17.59 -0.13 -3.00
C SER A 68 -18.22 -1.01 -1.91
N GLY A 69 -19.22 -0.44 -1.23
CA GLY A 69 -19.98 -1.07 -0.14
C GLY A 69 -21.46 -0.68 -0.21
N GLY A 70 -22.27 -1.14 0.76
CA GLY A 70 -23.70 -0.85 0.79
C GLY A 70 -24.42 -1.27 -0.50
N GLN A 71 -24.12 -2.47 -1.01
CA GLN A 71 -24.64 -3.00 -2.28
C GLN A 71 -24.36 -2.12 -3.53
N GLY A 72 -23.30 -1.30 -3.50
CA GLY A 72 -22.94 -0.41 -4.60
C GLY A 72 -23.44 1.02 -4.44
N SER A 73 -24.15 1.33 -3.36
CA SER A 73 -24.61 2.70 -3.04
C SER A 73 -23.49 3.64 -2.61
N VAL A 74 -22.40 3.11 -2.02
CA VAL A 74 -21.20 3.86 -1.62
C VAL A 74 -20.03 3.41 -2.49
N LYS A 75 -19.29 4.36 -3.06
CA LYS A 75 -18.15 4.11 -3.96
C LYS A 75 -16.98 5.05 -3.69
N HIS A 76 -15.77 4.49 -3.53
CA HIS A 76 -14.52 5.24 -3.52
C HIS A 76 -14.10 5.59 -4.96
N SER A 77 -13.59 6.79 -5.20
CA SER A 77 -13.16 7.23 -6.54
C SER A 77 -11.78 6.70 -6.96
N GLY A 78 -10.93 6.37 -5.98
CA GLY A 78 -9.52 6.03 -6.14
C GLY A 78 -8.71 6.65 -5.00
N ASP A 79 -7.45 6.24 -4.84
CA ASP A 79 -6.53 6.82 -3.85
C ASP A 79 -5.62 7.87 -4.51
N ASN A 80 -5.24 8.91 -3.75
CA ASN A 80 -4.34 9.98 -4.18
C ASN A 80 -3.15 10.17 -3.21
N LYS A 81 -2.24 9.18 -3.21
CA LYS A 81 -0.93 9.07 -2.51
C LYS A 81 0.00 10.30 -2.40
N LYS A 82 -0.36 11.46 -2.95
CA LYS A 82 0.50 12.65 -2.99
C LYS A 82 -0.09 13.92 -2.40
N GLY A 83 -1.41 13.99 -2.18
CA GLY A 83 -2.07 15.22 -1.72
C GLY A 83 -1.78 16.47 -2.58
N SER A 84 -1.38 16.26 -3.84
CA SER A 84 -0.72 17.29 -4.67
C SER A 84 -1.63 17.76 -5.80
N GLY A 85 -2.80 18.28 -5.45
CA GLY A 85 -3.80 18.77 -6.39
C GLY A 85 -4.60 19.95 -5.83
N SER A 86 -5.15 20.78 -6.71
CA SER A 86 -6.09 21.83 -6.32
C SER A 86 -7.52 21.25 -6.29
N GLY A 87 -7.93 20.67 -5.16
CA GLY A 87 -9.26 20.05 -5.05
C GLY A 87 -9.44 19.20 -3.80
N ASP A 88 -10.38 18.27 -3.87
CA ASP A 88 -10.39 17.11 -2.98
C ASP A 88 -9.23 16.21 -3.39
N ASP A 89 -8.53 15.64 -2.42
CA ASP A 89 -7.54 14.63 -2.68
C ASP A 89 -8.22 13.29 -2.96
N GLU A 90 -9.27 12.95 -2.20
CA GLU A 90 -10.08 11.75 -2.39
C GLU A 90 -11.59 12.02 -2.29
N GLN A 91 -12.38 11.20 -2.99
CA GLN A 91 -13.82 11.36 -3.08
C GLN A 91 -14.58 10.04 -2.87
N ILE A 92 -15.65 10.10 -2.09
CA ILE A 92 -16.58 9.00 -1.85
C ILE A 92 -17.97 9.40 -2.36
N ARG A 93 -18.42 8.76 -3.44
CA ARG A 93 -19.73 8.99 -4.05
C ARG A 93 -20.78 8.11 -3.38
N ILE A 94 -21.94 8.70 -3.03
CA ILE A 94 -23.01 8.01 -2.30
C ILE A 94 -24.37 8.29 -2.93
N ASN A 95 -25.04 7.25 -3.42
CA ASN A 95 -26.46 7.28 -3.78
C ASN A 95 -27.31 7.02 -2.51
N LEU A 96 -27.83 8.11 -1.93
CA LEU A 96 -28.55 8.14 -0.65
C LEU A 96 -29.84 7.30 -0.65
N GLN A 97 -30.46 7.09 -1.81
CA GLN A 97 -31.68 6.29 -1.96
C GLN A 97 -31.36 4.80 -2.07
N ALA A 98 -30.21 4.45 -2.65
CA ALA A 98 -29.76 3.07 -2.79
C ALA A 98 -29.09 2.50 -1.52
N VAL A 99 -28.73 3.33 -0.52
CA VAL A 99 -28.12 2.86 0.73
C VAL A 99 -29.07 1.88 1.44
N PRO A 100 -28.67 0.61 1.65
CA PRO A 100 -29.49 -0.39 2.33
C PRO A 100 -30.03 0.07 3.68
N SER A 101 -31.25 -0.32 4.03
CA SER A 101 -31.94 0.10 5.25
C SER A 101 -31.29 -0.36 6.55
N TYR A 102 -30.38 -1.36 6.51
CA TYR A 102 -29.63 -1.77 7.70
C TYR A 102 -28.43 -0.85 8.00
N ILE A 103 -28.06 0.05 7.07
CA ILE A 103 -27.02 1.06 7.26
C ILE A 103 -27.71 2.35 7.70
N GLU A 104 -27.60 2.63 8.99
CA GLU A 104 -28.16 3.82 9.64
C GLU A 104 -27.15 4.97 9.70
N ARG A 105 -25.85 4.67 9.56
CA ARG A 105 -24.76 5.65 9.67
C ARG A 105 -23.59 5.29 8.76
N ILE A 106 -22.90 6.29 8.24
CA ILE A 106 -21.70 6.17 7.43
C ILE A 106 -20.66 7.12 8.03
N ALA A 107 -19.59 6.59 8.60
CA ALA A 107 -18.50 7.37 9.20
C ALA A 107 -17.36 7.53 8.19
N PHE A 108 -16.97 8.77 7.91
CA PHE A 108 -15.85 9.10 7.02
C PHE A 108 -14.59 9.31 7.83
N THR A 109 -13.53 8.63 7.44
CA THR A 109 -12.26 8.61 8.16
C THR A 109 -11.11 8.98 7.25
N ILE A 110 -10.04 9.52 7.83
CA ILE A 110 -8.76 9.75 7.17
C ILE A 110 -7.68 9.07 7.99
N THR A 111 -6.79 8.32 7.37
CA THR A 111 -5.67 7.61 8.03
C THR A 111 -4.36 7.94 7.35
N ILE A 112 -3.27 8.08 8.10
CA ILE A 112 -1.93 8.17 7.53
C ILE A 112 -1.41 6.74 7.34
N ASN A 113 -1.06 6.37 6.10
CA ASN A 113 -0.54 5.05 5.78
C ASN A 113 0.87 4.86 6.35
N ASP A 114 1.15 3.71 6.98
CA ASP A 114 2.38 3.42 7.74
C ASP A 114 2.80 4.47 8.78
N ALA A 115 1.86 5.27 9.32
CA ALA A 115 2.16 6.43 10.17
C ALA A 115 3.19 6.16 11.27
N GLN A 116 3.08 5.02 11.94
CA GLN A 116 3.97 4.62 13.04
C GLN A 116 5.40 4.27 12.57
N LEU A 117 5.54 3.66 11.39
CA LEU A 117 6.84 3.37 10.77
C LEU A 117 7.50 4.64 10.23
N LYS A 118 6.72 5.48 9.52
CA LYS A 118 7.15 6.77 8.97
C LYS A 118 7.33 7.86 10.04
N ARG A 119 6.88 7.61 11.28
CA ARG A 119 6.82 8.56 12.42
C ARG A 119 6.04 9.84 12.08
N GLN A 120 4.99 9.68 11.29
CA GLN A 120 4.09 10.74 10.85
C GLN A 120 2.86 10.82 11.76
N SER A 121 2.27 12.00 11.90
CA SER A 121 1.02 12.23 12.62
C SER A 121 0.20 13.34 11.97
N PHE A 122 -1.08 13.45 12.34
CA PHE A 122 -1.93 14.55 11.90
C PHE A 122 -1.53 15.93 12.48
N GLY A 123 -0.56 16.01 13.40
CA GLY A 123 0.00 17.29 13.85
C GLY A 123 0.76 18.04 12.74
N ASP A 124 1.39 17.30 11.83
CA ASP A 124 2.08 17.81 10.64
C ASP A 124 1.14 18.04 9.44
N ILE A 125 -0.14 17.64 9.55
CA ILE A 125 -1.15 17.88 8.52
C ILE A 125 -1.87 19.19 8.80
N LYS A 126 -2.04 20.00 7.76
CA LYS A 126 -2.73 21.30 7.77
C LYS A 126 -3.85 21.31 6.75
N SER A 127 -4.76 22.27 6.91
CA SER A 127 -5.87 22.50 5.96
C SER A 127 -6.69 21.25 5.62
N SER A 128 -6.84 20.31 6.57
CA SER A 128 -7.66 19.13 6.36
C SER A 128 -9.15 19.49 6.45
N TYR A 129 -9.94 19.01 5.49
CA TYR A 129 -11.36 19.32 5.39
C TYR A 129 -12.16 18.13 4.86
N VAL A 130 -13.47 18.16 5.14
CA VAL A 130 -14.47 17.30 4.51
C VAL A 130 -15.62 18.16 3.99
N ARG A 131 -16.05 17.92 2.76
CA ARG A 131 -17.14 18.68 2.12
C ARG A 131 -18.14 17.76 1.44
N ILE A 132 -19.38 18.24 1.28
CA ILE A 132 -20.43 17.52 0.56
C ILE A 132 -20.84 18.33 -0.66
N ILE A 133 -20.79 17.68 -1.82
CA ILE A 133 -21.19 18.22 -3.12
C ILE A 133 -22.40 17.43 -3.61
N ASN A 134 -23.40 18.11 -4.19
CA ASN A 134 -24.48 17.44 -4.93
C ASN A 134 -23.91 16.88 -6.24
N ALA A 135 -23.94 15.56 -6.41
CA ALA A 135 -23.24 14.87 -7.48
C ALA A 135 -23.84 15.12 -8.89
N ASN A 136 -25.08 15.63 -8.94
CA ASN A 136 -25.80 15.94 -10.19
C ASN A 136 -25.59 17.39 -10.65
N THR A 137 -25.46 18.34 -9.71
CA THR A 137 -25.34 19.78 -10.00
C THR A 137 -23.94 20.34 -9.80
N ASN A 138 -23.04 19.56 -9.19
CA ASN A 138 -21.74 20.02 -8.64
C ASN A 138 -21.86 21.19 -7.64
N GLU A 139 -23.03 21.37 -7.03
CA GLU A 139 -23.22 22.40 -6.00
C GLU A 139 -22.59 21.98 -4.67
N LEU A 140 -21.73 22.83 -4.11
CA LEU A 140 -21.17 22.67 -2.77
C LEU A 140 -22.25 22.94 -1.71
N LEU A 141 -22.68 21.91 -1.01
CA LEU A 141 -23.75 21.98 0.00
C LEU A 141 -23.20 22.43 1.36
N LEU A 142 -22.11 21.80 1.82
CA LEU A 142 -21.43 22.14 3.06
C LEU A 142 -19.94 21.88 3.01
N ASN A 143 -19.19 22.58 3.86
CA ASN A 143 -17.75 22.42 4.07
C ASN A 143 -17.45 22.43 5.57
N TYR A 144 -16.66 21.46 6.03
CA TYR A 144 -16.18 21.37 7.41
C TYR A 144 -14.66 21.26 7.43
N ASP A 145 -14.00 22.27 8.00
CA ASP A 145 -12.56 22.27 8.21
C ASP A 145 -12.25 21.55 9.55
N LEU A 146 -11.42 20.51 9.55
CA LEU A 146 -11.23 19.62 10.70
C LEU A 146 -10.48 20.29 11.87
N GLY A 147 -9.76 21.38 11.60
CA GLY A 147 -8.94 22.11 12.57
C GLY A 147 -7.48 21.67 12.59
N GLN A 148 -6.75 22.05 13.64
CA GLN A 148 -5.32 21.72 13.82
C GLN A 148 -5.03 21.14 15.23
N ASP A 149 -6.06 20.65 15.92
CA ASP A 149 -5.95 20.20 17.32
C ASP A 149 -5.39 18.78 17.47
N PHE A 150 -4.94 18.17 16.36
CA PHE A 150 -4.25 16.88 16.35
C PHE A 150 -2.77 17.08 16.64
N SER A 151 -2.15 16.13 17.34
CA SER A 151 -0.74 16.20 17.73
C SER A 151 -0.01 14.87 17.55
N VAL A 152 -0.65 13.76 17.94
CA VAL A 152 -0.04 12.41 17.96
C VAL A 152 -0.93 11.37 17.27
N GLU A 153 -2.10 11.79 16.82
CA GLU A 153 -3.10 10.96 16.17
C GLU A 153 -2.65 10.57 14.76
N THR A 154 -2.97 9.34 14.37
CA THR A 154 -2.57 8.70 13.10
C THR A 154 -3.79 8.31 12.26
N ALA A 155 -4.99 8.50 12.82
CA ALA A 155 -6.29 8.29 12.21
C ALA A 155 -7.29 9.34 12.73
N ILE A 156 -8.27 9.73 11.92
CA ILE A 156 -9.34 10.66 12.31
C ILE A 156 -10.68 10.14 11.79
N VAL A 157 -11.73 10.17 12.62
CA VAL A 157 -13.13 10.20 12.18
C VAL A 157 -13.49 11.65 11.89
N ALA A 158 -13.55 12.00 10.61
CA ALA A 158 -13.75 13.37 10.14
C ALA A 158 -15.21 13.82 10.36
N ALA A 159 -16.15 13.02 9.88
CA ALA A 159 -17.58 13.30 9.92
C ALA A 159 -18.41 12.02 9.81
N GLU A 160 -19.71 12.14 10.10
CA GLU A 160 -20.71 11.08 9.86
C GLU A 160 -21.87 11.61 9.02
N LEU A 161 -22.39 10.77 8.14
CA LEU A 161 -23.77 10.85 7.68
C LEU A 161 -24.60 9.84 8.45
N TYR A 162 -25.79 10.23 8.90
CA TYR A 162 -26.68 9.32 9.64
C TYR A 162 -28.15 9.57 9.29
N ARG A 163 -28.95 8.51 9.33
CA ARG A 163 -30.40 8.58 9.17
C ARG A 163 -31.05 9.05 10.47
N HIS A 164 -32.04 9.91 10.38
CA HIS A 164 -32.85 10.32 11.52
C HIS A 164 -34.25 10.77 11.07
N GLY A 165 -35.26 9.94 11.34
CA GLY A 165 -36.65 10.25 10.97
C GLY A 165 -36.89 10.24 9.47
N GLY A 166 -36.26 9.31 8.74
CA GLY A 166 -36.33 9.19 7.28
C GLY A 166 -35.31 10.04 6.52
N GLU A 167 -34.85 11.14 7.11
CA GLU A 167 -33.89 12.09 6.51
C GLU A 167 -32.43 11.69 6.76
N TRP A 168 -31.54 12.03 5.84
CA TRP A 168 -30.10 12.01 6.07
C TRP A 168 -29.62 13.33 6.69
N LYS A 169 -28.78 13.21 7.72
CA LYS A 169 -28.14 14.31 8.44
C LYS A 169 -26.62 14.17 8.40
N PHE A 170 -25.92 15.28 8.36
CA PHE A 170 -24.47 15.37 8.49
C PHE A 170 -24.08 15.75 9.92
N HIS A 171 -22.97 15.20 10.42
CA HIS A 171 -22.39 15.47 11.73
C HIS A 171 -20.88 15.72 11.61
N ALA A 172 -20.43 16.91 11.98
CA ALA A 172 -19.01 17.28 12.01
C ALA A 172 -18.36 16.73 13.30
N ILE A 173 -17.32 15.90 13.19
CA ILE A 173 -16.78 15.14 14.35
C ILE A 173 -15.33 15.50 14.68
N ALA A 174 -14.42 15.35 13.73
CA ALA A 174 -12.97 15.54 13.93
C ALA A 174 -12.45 14.89 15.24
N SER A 175 -12.67 13.58 15.39
CA SER A 175 -12.18 12.80 16.53
C SER A 175 -10.97 11.98 16.09
N GLY A 176 -9.81 12.25 16.68
CA GLY A 176 -8.56 11.57 16.34
C GLY A 176 -8.31 10.32 17.17
N PHE A 177 -7.54 9.39 16.59
CA PHE A 177 -7.22 8.06 17.10
C PHE A 177 -5.71 7.78 16.93
N GLN A 178 -5.15 6.98 17.84
CA GLN A 178 -3.81 6.41 17.71
C GLN A 178 -3.93 4.93 17.32
N GLY A 179 -3.00 4.43 16.50
CA GLY A 179 -3.05 3.06 15.95
C GLY A 179 -3.67 2.95 14.55
N GLY A 180 -3.70 4.06 13.78
CA GLY A 180 -4.07 4.07 12.36
C GLY A 180 -5.43 3.43 12.04
N LEU A 181 -5.52 2.79 10.87
CA LEU A 181 -6.72 2.10 10.41
C LEU A 181 -7.14 0.95 11.33
N ALA A 182 -6.20 0.21 11.93
CA ALA A 182 -6.49 -0.91 12.82
C ALA A 182 -7.29 -0.47 14.07
N ALA A 183 -6.96 0.69 14.64
CA ALA A 183 -7.73 1.27 15.75
C ALA A 183 -9.15 1.67 15.35
N LEU A 184 -9.35 2.21 14.13
CA LEU A 184 -10.68 2.53 13.60
C LEU A 184 -11.51 1.26 13.35
N CYS A 185 -10.91 0.23 12.76
CA CYS A 185 -11.56 -1.07 12.55
C CYS A 185 -12.10 -1.65 13.86
N ARG A 186 -11.28 -1.71 14.92
CA ARG A 186 -11.72 -2.15 16.26
C ARG A 186 -12.82 -1.25 16.83
N ASN A 187 -12.68 0.08 16.71
CA ASN A 187 -13.70 1.03 17.17
C ASN A 187 -15.06 0.81 16.49
N PHE A 188 -15.07 0.35 15.25
CA PHE A 188 -16.30 0.03 14.49
C PHE A 188 -16.65 -1.47 14.48
N GLY A 189 -16.02 -2.30 15.32
CA GLY A 189 -16.41 -3.70 15.53
C GLY A 189 -15.90 -4.69 14.47
N LEU A 190 -14.85 -4.33 13.72
CA LEU A 190 -14.10 -5.27 12.88
C LEU A 190 -12.92 -5.84 13.67
N ASP A 191 -12.79 -7.17 13.65
CA ASP A 191 -11.60 -7.84 14.16
C ASP A 191 -10.41 -7.56 13.24
N VAL A 192 -9.27 -7.23 13.85
CA VAL A 192 -7.98 -7.07 13.17
C VAL A 192 -6.99 -7.92 13.94
N GLU A 193 -6.41 -8.92 13.28
CA GLU A 193 -5.29 -9.67 13.83
C GLU A 193 -4.11 -8.69 13.97
N GLU A 194 -3.74 -8.33 15.21
CA GLU A 194 -2.54 -7.52 15.48
C GLU A 194 -1.33 -8.43 15.70
N ASP A 195 -0.29 -8.23 14.91
CA ASP A 195 1.04 -8.74 15.23
C ASP A 195 1.58 -8.03 16.48
N GLN A 196 1.97 -8.82 17.49
CA GLN A 196 2.28 -8.33 18.82
C GLN A 196 3.62 -7.58 18.88
N THR A 197 3.61 -6.30 18.49
CA THR A 197 4.76 -5.40 18.60
C THR A 197 4.47 -4.16 19.46
N SER A 198 4.07 -4.36 20.73
CA SER A 198 4.29 -3.32 21.74
C SER A 198 4.51 -3.83 23.18
N THR A 199 5.47 -3.17 23.84
CA THR A 199 5.72 -3.12 25.31
C THR A 199 6.35 -4.32 26.04
N SER A 200 7.69 -4.35 26.04
CA SER A 200 8.47 -4.82 27.21
C SER A 200 9.18 -3.63 27.91
N ARG A 201 8.43 -2.73 28.54
CA ARG A 201 9.00 -1.83 29.56
C ARG A 201 9.00 -2.57 30.89
N ASN A 202 10.14 -3.16 31.24
CA ASN A 202 10.36 -3.84 32.51
C ASN A 202 10.54 -2.80 33.64
N PRO A 203 9.64 -2.71 34.64
CA PRO A 203 9.74 -1.72 35.69
C PRO A 203 10.49 -2.29 36.90
N ASN A 204 11.83 -2.24 36.92
CA ASN A 204 12.62 -2.45 38.14
C ASN A 204 14.10 -2.05 37.99
N ILE A 205 14.42 -0.77 38.24
CA ILE A 205 15.68 -0.38 38.89
C ILE A 205 15.37 0.75 39.88
N ASN A 206 15.07 0.38 41.13
CA ASN A 206 15.34 1.26 42.26
C ASN A 206 16.75 0.95 42.77
N ASN A 207 17.67 1.91 42.68
CA ASN A 207 18.60 2.11 43.79
C ASN A 207 19.13 3.54 43.83
N GLU A 208 19.20 4.08 45.04
CA GLU A 208 19.46 5.49 45.31
C GLU A 208 20.96 5.78 45.36
N ARG A 209 21.34 7.02 45.01
CA ARG A 209 22.27 7.81 45.83
C ARG A 209 22.27 9.30 45.49
N ASN A 210 22.13 10.12 46.53
CA ASN A 210 22.30 11.58 46.51
C ASN A 210 23.74 11.98 46.10
N PHE A 211 23.94 13.20 45.59
CA PHE A 211 24.54 14.30 46.40
C PHE A 211 24.65 15.64 45.63
N SER A 212 24.14 16.69 46.28
CA SER A 212 24.54 18.12 46.28
C SER A 212 24.64 19.00 45.02
N ALA A 213 24.21 20.25 45.23
CA ALA A 213 24.35 21.39 44.33
C ALA A 213 25.76 22.03 44.40
N GLY A 214 26.08 22.81 43.37
CA GLY A 214 27.24 23.73 43.36
C GLY A 214 27.15 24.72 42.21
N ASN A 215 26.86 26.00 42.52
CA ASN A 215 27.13 27.12 41.62
C ASN A 215 28.64 27.28 41.47
N TYR A 216 29.15 27.65 40.28
CA TYR A 216 30.26 28.60 40.15
C TYR A 216 30.20 29.35 38.81
N GLU A 217 30.77 30.56 38.84
CA GLU A 217 30.65 31.58 37.81
C GLU A 217 31.76 31.49 36.73
N ASN A 218 31.43 31.97 35.52
CA ASN A 218 32.20 32.95 34.73
C ASN A 218 33.74 32.80 34.61
N ARG A 219 34.26 32.69 33.37
CA ARG A 219 35.22 33.68 32.78
C ARG A 219 35.55 33.46 31.29
N GLN A 220 35.43 34.55 30.51
CA GLN A 220 36.31 35.11 29.45
C GLN A 220 37.56 34.26 29.03
N GLU A 221 38.09 34.26 27.80
CA GLU A 221 37.88 34.98 26.52
C GLU A 221 38.55 34.14 25.38
N THR A 222 38.77 34.50 24.11
CA THR A 222 38.82 35.81 23.40
C THR A 222 38.40 35.72 21.91
N SER A 223 38.48 36.86 21.23
CA SER A 223 38.37 37.23 19.81
C SER A 223 39.56 36.74 18.93
N ILE A 224 39.56 36.82 17.59
CA ILE A 224 39.59 38.01 16.71
C ILE A 224 39.22 37.64 15.25
N ASP A 225 38.28 38.40 14.66
CA ASP A 225 38.18 38.96 13.27
C ASP A 225 38.54 38.14 11.99
N HIS A 226 38.03 38.43 10.77
CA HIS A 226 37.32 39.63 10.27
C HIS A 226 36.47 39.37 9.00
N ALA A 227 35.58 40.33 8.69
CA ALA A 227 34.99 40.75 7.38
C ALA A 227 34.42 39.67 6.42
N THR A 228 33.13 39.66 6.05
CA THR A 228 32.24 40.72 5.50
C THR A 228 32.55 41.14 4.07
N TYR A 229 31.72 40.70 3.12
CA TYR A 229 31.09 41.56 2.10
C TYR A 229 29.79 40.90 1.61
N GLY A 230 28.76 41.68 1.29
CA GLY A 230 27.47 41.15 0.86
C GLY A 230 26.83 41.96 -0.26
N SER A 231 25.66 41.50 -0.73
CA SER A 231 24.68 42.25 -1.55
C SER A 231 25.15 42.69 -2.96
N SER A 232 24.42 42.52 -4.07
CA SER A 232 22.97 42.33 -4.26
C SER A 232 22.58 42.47 -5.76
N TYR A 233 21.33 42.12 -6.09
CA TYR A 233 20.52 42.51 -7.28
C TYR A 233 21.05 42.23 -8.71
N ALA A 234 20.30 41.44 -9.48
CA ALA A 234 19.48 41.93 -10.62
C ALA A 234 18.82 40.77 -11.41
N SER A 235 17.56 40.94 -11.81
CA SER A 235 16.92 40.13 -12.86
C SER A 235 17.35 40.62 -14.25
N PRO A 236 17.15 39.83 -15.32
CA PRO A 236 16.08 40.23 -16.23
C PRO A 236 15.23 39.08 -16.80
N SER A 237 14.07 39.44 -17.31
CA SER A 237 13.11 38.56 -17.97
C SER A 237 13.16 38.68 -19.50
N SER A 238 12.47 37.73 -20.15
CA SER A 238 11.93 37.74 -21.53
C SER A 238 12.68 36.91 -22.60
N GLY A 239 11.89 36.13 -23.34
CA GLY A 239 12.35 35.19 -24.37
C GLY A 239 11.25 34.19 -24.76
N ARG A 240 10.20 34.65 -25.45
CA ARG A 240 9.18 33.75 -26.05
C ARG A 240 9.72 33.14 -27.34
N THR A 241 9.51 31.85 -27.56
CA THR A 241 9.47 31.23 -28.90
C THR A 241 8.31 30.24 -29.00
N ASN A 242 7.54 30.36 -30.10
CA ASN A 242 6.47 29.43 -30.47
C ASN A 242 7.02 28.33 -31.37
N TYR A 243 6.53 27.09 -31.26
CA TYR A 243 6.44 26.15 -32.40
C TYR A 243 5.12 25.34 -32.32
N PRO A 244 4.58 24.88 -33.45
CA PRO A 244 3.13 24.69 -33.61
C PRO A 244 2.62 23.26 -33.35
N SER A 245 1.32 23.19 -33.07
CA SER A 245 0.51 21.98 -33.13
C SER A 245 0.31 21.48 -34.57
N SER A 246 0.21 20.16 -34.73
CA SER A 246 -0.34 19.51 -35.93
C SER A 246 -1.30 18.39 -35.50
N GLU A 247 -2.44 18.29 -36.17
CA GLU A 247 -3.54 17.40 -35.83
C GLU A 247 -3.55 16.11 -36.68
N LEU A 248 -4.42 15.18 -36.27
CA LEU A 248 -5.02 14.12 -37.08
C LEU A 248 -4.12 12.97 -37.56
N SER A 249 -4.36 11.79 -36.98
CA SER A 249 -4.98 10.70 -37.76
C SER A 249 -5.73 9.72 -36.87
N ARG A 250 -7.00 9.46 -37.22
CA ARG A 250 -7.74 8.29 -36.74
C ARG A 250 -7.10 7.05 -37.37
N ASN A 251 -6.95 5.97 -36.62
CA ASN A 251 -6.84 4.65 -37.23
C ASN A 251 -7.74 3.64 -36.51
N SER A 252 -8.60 2.98 -37.28
CA SER A 252 -9.45 1.89 -36.80
C SER A 252 -8.68 0.59 -37.00
N GLY A 253 -8.49 -0.17 -35.92
CA GLY A 253 -7.74 -1.42 -35.93
C GLY A 253 -8.43 -2.46 -35.05
N TYR A 254 -8.50 -3.69 -35.57
CA TYR A 254 -9.10 -4.85 -34.90
C TYR A 254 -8.53 -5.06 -33.49
N PRO A 255 -9.33 -5.56 -32.52
CA PRO A 255 -8.81 -5.91 -31.20
C PRO A 255 -7.78 -7.04 -31.33
N GLN A 256 -6.55 -6.79 -30.89
CA GLN A 256 -5.57 -7.85 -30.72
C GLN A 256 -5.91 -8.64 -29.45
N ASP A 257 -5.99 -9.96 -29.60
CA ASP A 257 -6.30 -10.89 -28.54
C ASP A 257 -5.07 -11.06 -27.63
N HIS A 258 -4.93 -10.17 -26.66
CA HIS A 258 -3.94 -10.30 -25.60
C HIS A 258 -4.38 -11.42 -24.66
N GLY A 259 -3.73 -12.59 -24.76
CA GLY A 259 -4.01 -13.81 -23.99
C GLY A 259 -3.78 -13.69 -22.48
N GLY A 260 -4.57 -12.83 -21.83
CA GLY A 260 -4.60 -12.61 -20.39
C GLY A 260 -5.71 -13.42 -19.71
N LEU A 261 -5.57 -13.54 -18.38
CA LEU A 261 -6.60 -14.11 -17.52
C LEU A 261 -7.78 -13.13 -17.42
N THR A 262 -9.03 -13.62 -17.54
CA THR A 262 -10.25 -12.78 -17.48
C THR A 262 -11.31 -13.34 -16.54
N CYS A 263 -12.10 -12.48 -15.88
CA CYS A 263 -13.22 -12.90 -15.03
C CYS A 263 -14.24 -13.70 -15.86
N PRO A 264 -14.61 -14.94 -15.49
CA PRO A 264 -15.60 -15.73 -16.23
C PRO A 264 -17.00 -15.08 -16.32
N ARG A 265 -17.27 -14.06 -15.49
CA ARG A 265 -18.57 -13.39 -15.36
C ARG A 265 -18.64 -11.96 -15.92
N CYS A 266 -17.52 -11.24 -16.01
CA CYS A 266 -17.49 -9.86 -16.53
C CYS A 266 -16.32 -9.55 -17.48
N HIS A 267 -15.47 -10.53 -17.78
CA HIS A 267 -14.29 -10.41 -18.64
C HIS A 267 -13.22 -9.41 -18.19
N SER A 268 -13.35 -8.80 -17.01
CA SER A 268 -12.30 -7.95 -16.42
C SER A 268 -11.01 -8.72 -16.20
N THR A 269 -9.88 -8.08 -16.52
CA THR A 269 -8.52 -8.54 -16.26
C THR A 269 -8.05 -8.25 -14.82
N GLN A 270 -8.85 -7.54 -14.03
CA GLN A 270 -8.56 -7.22 -12.62
C GLN A 270 -8.84 -8.44 -11.73
N ILE A 271 -7.81 -9.28 -11.52
CA ILE A 271 -7.92 -10.60 -10.89
C ILE A 271 -6.79 -10.80 -9.88
N THR A 272 -7.14 -11.27 -8.69
CA THR A 272 -6.21 -11.77 -7.67
C THR A 272 -6.33 -13.29 -7.54
N ALA A 273 -5.31 -13.92 -6.96
CA ALA A 273 -5.25 -15.37 -6.72
C ALA A 273 -4.64 -15.65 -5.34
N GLY A 274 -5.11 -16.70 -4.66
CA GLY A 274 -4.62 -17.09 -3.34
C GLY A 274 -4.98 -18.54 -2.98
N LYS A 275 -4.65 -18.95 -1.74
CA LYS A 275 -5.11 -20.24 -1.20
C LYS A 275 -6.56 -20.13 -0.71
N LYS A 276 -7.33 -21.21 -0.86
CA LYS A 276 -8.70 -21.35 -0.35
C LYS A 276 -8.76 -21.00 1.14
N GLY A 277 -9.65 -20.08 1.50
CA GLY A 277 -9.77 -19.55 2.87
C GLY A 277 -8.95 -18.29 3.16
N PHE A 278 -8.38 -17.62 2.15
CA PHE A 278 -7.70 -16.33 2.29
C PHE A 278 -8.65 -15.22 2.79
N GLY A 279 -8.26 -14.55 3.88
CA GLY A 279 -8.82 -13.29 4.34
C GLY A 279 -8.26 -12.08 3.58
N ILE A 280 -8.92 -10.92 3.71
CA ILE A 280 -8.64 -9.72 2.89
C ILE A 280 -7.21 -9.21 3.06
N GLY A 281 -6.65 -9.26 4.28
CA GLY A 281 -5.29 -8.78 4.57
C GLY A 281 -4.15 -9.60 3.95
N LYS A 282 -4.41 -10.82 3.45
CA LYS A 282 -3.37 -11.68 2.84
C LYS A 282 -3.44 -11.68 1.31
N ALA A 283 -4.52 -11.14 0.72
CA ALA A 283 -4.74 -11.13 -0.72
C ALA A 283 -3.54 -10.52 -1.48
N PHE A 284 -3.04 -11.22 -2.51
CA PHE A 284 -2.04 -10.65 -3.41
C PHE A 284 -2.66 -9.45 -4.14
N VAL A 285 -2.36 -8.25 -3.65
CA VAL A 285 -2.76 -6.96 -4.25
C VAL A 285 -1.89 -6.71 -5.48
N GLY A 286 -2.53 -6.34 -6.59
CA GLY A 286 -1.88 -6.18 -7.88
C GLY A 286 -1.74 -7.50 -8.65
N GLY A 287 -2.21 -7.51 -9.90
CA GLY A 287 -2.41 -8.73 -10.67
C GLY A 287 -1.12 -9.49 -10.97
N ILE A 288 -1.18 -10.82 -10.84
CA ILE A 288 -0.21 -11.75 -11.49
C ILE A 288 1.26 -11.51 -11.05
N LEU A 289 1.50 -11.06 -9.81
CA LEU A 289 2.85 -11.01 -9.24
C LEU A 289 3.55 -12.38 -9.29
N LEU A 290 2.78 -13.42 -8.93
CA LEU A 290 3.15 -14.82 -9.09
C LEU A 290 2.97 -15.29 -10.54
N GLY A 291 3.83 -14.79 -11.43
CA GLY A 291 4.01 -15.36 -12.78
C GLY A 291 4.61 -16.78 -12.75
N PRO A 292 5.42 -17.20 -13.74
CA PRO A 292 6.05 -18.54 -13.79
C PRO A 292 6.74 -19.01 -12.49
N VAL A 293 7.11 -18.09 -11.60
CA VAL A 293 7.83 -18.39 -10.35
C VAL A 293 6.91 -18.88 -9.23
N GLY A 294 5.68 -18.39 -9.12
CA GLY A 294 4.72 -18.94 -8.14
C GLY A 294 4.32 -20.39 -8.47
N LEU A 295 4.45 -20.77 -9.76
CA LEU A 295 4.29 -22.15 -10.23
C LEU A 295 5.48 -23.04 -9.83
N LEU A 296 6.70 -22.52 -9.86
CA LEU A 296 7.92 -23.23 -9.51
C LEU A 296 8.15 -23.29 -7.98
N ALA A 297 7.79 -22.24 -7.24
CA ALA A 297 8.05 -22.02 -5.82
C ALA A 297 7.22 -22.87 -4.84
N GLY A 298 6.59 -23.96 -5.28
CA GLY A 298 5.74 -24.79 -4.42
C GLY A 298 4.42 -24.15 -3.98
N PHE A 299 4.23 -22.83 -4.16
CA PHE A 299 2.95 -22.14 -3.92
C PHE A 299 1.79 -22.77 -4.71
N ILE A 300 2.07 -23.34 -5.90
CA ILE A 300 1.09 -24.04 -6.75
C ILE A 300 1.30 -25.57 -6.73
N GLY A 301 1.57 -26.12 -5.54
CA GLY A 301 1.29 -27.53 -5.23
C GLY A 301 -0.12 -27.78 -4.66
N SER A 302 -0.82 -26.73 -4.21
CA SER A 302 -2.12 -26.88 -3.54
C SER A 302 -3.28 -26.99 -4.53
N ARG A 303 -4.13 -28.01 -4.38
CA ARG A 303 -5.40 -28.21 -5.14
C ARG A 303 -6.48 -27.17 -4.78
N ASN A 304 -6.07 -26.08 -4.16
CA ASN A 304 -6.86 -25.14 -3.39
C ASN A 304 -6.61 -23.69 -3.85
N MET A 305 -6.05 -23.47 -5.04
CA MET A 305 -5.90 -22.12 -5.58
C MET A 305 -7.27 -21.56 -6.00
N GLU A 306 -7.61 -20.41 -5.45
CA GLU A 306 -8.85 -19.70 -5.66
C GLU A 306 -8.53 -18.32 -6.25
N PHE A 307 -9.18 -18.01 -7.37
CA PHE A 307 -9.11 -16.73 -8.06
C PHE A 307 -10.32 -15.90 -7.67
N ALA A 308 -10.13 -14.60 -7.51
CA ALA A 308 -11.22 -13.66 -7.31
C ALA A 308 -11.01 -12.46 -8.25
N CYS A 309 -12.07 -12.03 -8.92
CA CYS A 309 -12.00 -10.80 -9.71
C CYS A 309 -12.45 -9.60 -8.89
N LEU A 310 -11.62 -8.55 -8.94
CA LEU A 310 -11.83 -7.31 -8.20
C LEU A 310 -13.03 -6.51 -8.74
N SER A 311 -13.42 -6.72 -10.00
CA SER A 311 -14.57 -6.04 -10.63
C SER A 311 -15.91 -6.77 -10.43
N CYS A 312 -15.97 -8.09 -10.66
CA CYS A 312 -17.22 -8.87 -10.60
C CYS A 312 -17.46 -9.56 -9.23
N ARG A 313 -16.43 -9.63 -8.37
CA ARG A 313 -16.39 -10.45 -7.14
C ARG A 313 -16.66 -11.95 -7.34
N GLU A 314 -16.68 -12.42 -8.58
CA GLU A 314 -16.75 -13.85 -8.90
C GLU A 314 -15.50 -14.54 -8.35
N ARG A 315 -15.71 -15.70 -7.72
CA ARG A 315 -14.65 -16.57 -7.21
C ARG A 315 -14.70 -17.90 -7.93
N TRP A 316 -13.56 -18.36 -8.43
CA TRP A 316 -13.44 -19.61 -9.15
C TRP A 316 -12.09 -20.28 -8.87
N ASN A 317 -11.97 -21.56 -9.22
CA ASN A 317 -10.70 -22.27 -9.19
C ASN A 317 -10.28 -22.67 -10.61
N ALA A 318 -9.01 -23.06 -10.76
CA ALA A 318 -8.45 -23.46 -12.05
C ALA A 318 -9.22 -24.61 -12.73
N ALA A 319 -9.74 -25.58 -11.96
CA ALA A 319 -10.48 -26.71 -12.51
C ALA A 319 -11.89 -26.33 -13.00
N SER A 320 -12.47 -25.26 -12.45
CA SER A 320 -13.78 -24.73 -12.85
C SER A 320 -13.77 -23.78 -14.05
N ASN A 321 -12.60 -23.42 -14.60
CA ASN A 321 -12.50 -22.44 -15.68
C ASN A 321 -11.38 -22.75 -16.70
N THR A 322 -11.75 -22.89 -17.97
CA THR A 322 -10.83 -23.26 -19.07
C THR A 322 -9.80 -22.19 -19.39
N ASN A 323 -10.17 -20.90 -19.45
CA ASN A 323 -9.22 -19.79 -19.66
C ASN A 323 -8.15 -19.77 -18.56
N THR A 324 -8.54 -20.02 -17.31
CA THR A 324 -7.64 -20.09 -16.15
C THR A 324 -6.72 -21.30 -16.21
N ALA A 325 -7.25 -22.48 -16.54
CA ALA A 325 -6.45 -23.69 -16.71
C ALA A 325 -5.43 -23.54 -17.85
N GLN A 326 -5.85 -23.01 -19.02
CA GLN A 326 -4.98 -22.74 -20.16
C GLN A 326 -3.93 -21.69 -19.84
N TRP A 327 -4.30 -20.60 -19.16
CA TRP A 327 -3.38 -19.55 -18.73
C TRP A 327 -2.32 -20.10 -17.77
N LEU A 328 -2.71 -20.91 -16.77
CA LEU A 328 -1.77 -21.57 -15.86
C LEU A 328 -0.82 -22.54 -16.58
N GLN A 329 -1.34 -23.35 -17.51
CA GLN A 329 -0.51 -24.23 -18.34
C GLN A 329 0.50 -23.42 -19.17
N GLN A 330 0.06 -22.33 -19.80
CA GLN A 330 0.93 -21.44 -20.56
C GLN A 330 2.01 -20.79 -19.68
N GLN A 331 1.66 -20.33 -18.47
CA GLN A 331 2.66 -19.82 -17.52
C GLN A 331 3.63 -20.93 -17.06
N THR A 332 3.16 -22.17 -16.92
CA THR A 332 4.01 -23.33 -16.54
C THR A 332 5.01 -23.67 -17.65
N GLU A 333 4.57 -23.71 -18.90
CA GLU A 333 5.47 -23.96 -20.04
C GLU A 333 6.42 -22.78 -20.28
N ASN A 334 5.97 -21.54 -20.09
CA ASN A 334 6.86 -20.37 -20.06
C ASN A 334 7.92 -20.50 -18.96
N ALA A 335 7.54 -20.94 -17.74
CA ALA A 335 8.46 -21.18 -16.64
C ALA A 335 9.55 -22.19 -17.03
N LYS A 336 9.13 -23.35 -17.55
CA LYS A 336 10.01 -24.43 -18.05
C LYS A 336 10.97 -23.92 -19.11
N ASN A 337 10.48 -23.17 -20.08
CA ASN A 337 11.30 -22.64 -21.18
C ASN A 337 12.38 -21.68 -20.65
N VAL A 338 12.03 -20.76 -19.76
CA VAL A 338 13.00 -19.84 -19.14
C VAL A 338 14.04 -20.60 -18.31
N VAL A 339 13.60 -21.54 -17.47
CA VAL A 339 14.50 -22.34 -16.64
C VAL A 339 15.42 -23.19 -17.53
N ASN A 340 14.91 -24.00 -18.45
CA ASN A 340 15.72 -24.85 -19.33
C ASN A 340 16.73 -24.05 -20.18
N LYS A 341 16.37 -22.83 -20.60
CA LYS A 341 17.21 -21.94 -21.44
C LYS A 341 18.34 -21.25 -20.66
N TYR A 342 18.15 -20.99 -19.36
CA TYR A 342 19.09 -20.24 -18.53
C TYR A 342 19.64 -21.00 -17.33
N MET A 343 19.27 -22.28 -17.17
CA MET A 343 19.75 -23.13 -16.08
C MET A 343 21.28 -23.20 -16.09
N GLY A 344 21.87 -22.97 -14.93
CA GLY A 344 23.30 -23.01 -14.75
C GLY A 344 23.73 -22.23 -13.53
N LYS A 345 25.05 -22.17 -13.32
CA LYS A 345 25.66 -21.60 -12.13
C LYS A 345 25.19 -20.16 -11.85
N ASP A 346 25.13 -19.30 -12.88
CA ASP A 346 24.81 -17.89 -12.68
C ASP A 346 23.34 -17.64 -12.31
N LEU A 347 22.39 -18.40 -12.87
CA LEU A 347 20.99 -18.31 -12.45
C LEU A 347 20.80 -18.86 -11.03
N THR A 348 21.48 -19.95 -10.69
CA THR A 348 21.43 -20.54 -9.34
C THR A 348 22.06 -19.60 -8.31
N ASP A 349 23.24 -19.06 -8.58
CA ASP A 349 23.90 -18.03 -7.75
C ASP A 349 22.96 -16.81 -7.58
N ALA A 350 22.32 -16.33 -8.64
CA ALA A 350 21.43 -15.16 -8.58
C ALA A 350 20.13 -15.41 -7.77
N LEU A 351 19.48 -16.56 -7.95
CA LEU A 351 18.29 -16.93 -7.17
C LEU A 351 18.62 -17.03 -5.68
N VAL A 352 19.74 -17.68 -5.35
CA VAL A 352 20.19 -17.87 -3.96
C VAL A 352 20.66 -16.55 -3.33
N ALA A 353 21.43 -15.74 -4.06
CA ALA A 353 21.88 -14.43 -3.58
C ALA A 353 20.72 -13.44 -3.38
N GLY A 354 19.77 -13.40 -4.31
CA GLY A 354 18.58 -12.56 -4.19
C GLY A 354 17.71 -12.95 -2.99
N SER A 355 17.52 -14.25 -2.77
CA SER A 355 16.79 -14.77 -1.60
C SER A 355 17.53 -14.49 -0.29
N ALA A 356 18.86 -14.61 -0.27
CA ALA A 356 19.68 -14.29 0.91
C ALA A 356 19.73 -12.80 1.23
N LEU A 357 19.54 -11.92 0.24
CA LEU A 357 19.38 -10.48 0.46
C LEU A 357 18.04 -10.16 1.13
N VAL A 358 16.95 -10.78 0.68
CA VAL A 358 15.60 -10.59 1.27
C VAL A 358 15.57 -11.13 2.69
N ALA A 359 16.02 -12.38 2.90
CA ALA A 359 16.09 -13.03 4.22
C ALA A 359 17.15 -12.48 5.18
N MET A 360 17.77 -11.36 4.84
CA MET A 360 18.68 -10.59 5.69
C MET A 360 18.28 -9.11 5.77
N ALA A 361 17.10 -8.74 5.24
CA ALA A 361 16.67 -7.35 5.11
C ALA A 361 16.49 -6.65 6.46
N ASP A 362 15.85 -7.33 7.41
CA ASP A 362 15.64 -6.87 8.79
C ASP A 362 16.82 -7.23 9.74
N GLY A 363 17.70 -8.14 9.31
CA GLY A 363 18.86 -8.66 10.05
C GLY A 363 18.61 -9.99 10.79
N VAL A 364 17.42 -10.60 10.68
CA VAL A 364 17.05 -11.87 11.31
C VAL A 364 16.45 -12.81 10.25
N ILE A 365 17.11 -13.93 10.01
CA ILE A 365 16.62 -14.93 9.03
C ILE A 365 15.45 -15.70 9.67
N ASP A 366 14.25 -15.59 9.09
CA ASP A 366 13.16 -16.46 9.51
C ASP A 366 13.34 -17.88 8.92
N PRO A 367 13.12 -18.96 9.69
CA PRO A 367 13.21 -20.32 9.17
C PRO A 367 12.32 -20.58 7.94
N SER A 368 11.17 -19.93 7.84
CA SER A 368 10.21 -20.12 6.74
C SER A 368 10.68 -19.53 5.41
N GLU A 369 11.47 -18.45 5.42
CA GLU A 369 12.10 -17.90 4.22
C GLU A 369 13.09 -18.88 3.61
N ARG A 370 13.99 -19.41 4.45
CA ARG A 370 14.96 -20.43 4.04
C ARG A 370 14.24 -21.70 3.59
N GLU A 371 13.19 -22.12 4.29
CA GLU A 371 12.41 -23.30 3.90
C GLU A 371 11.74 -23.09 2.53
N LYS A 372 11.14 -21.93 2.26
CA LYS A 372 10.56 -21.62 0.93
C LYS A 372 11.59 -21.63 -0.19
N LEU A 373 12.81 -21.15 0.04
CA LEU A 373 13.89 -21.26 -0.94
C LEU A 373 14.24 -22.73 -1.22
N ILE A 374 14.39 -23.55 -0.17
CA ILE A 374 14.72 -24.96 -0.34
C ILE A 374 13.58 -25.74 -1.01
N ASP A 375 12.33 -25.44 -0.66
CA ASP A 375 11.16 -26.04 -1.29
C ASP A 375 11.01 -25.64 -2.76
N TYR A 376 11.32 -24.39 -3.13
CA TYR A 376 11.39 -23.95 -4.54
C TYR A 376 12.26 -24.90 -5.38
N PHE A 377 13.48 -25.17 -4.94
CA PHE A 377 14.42 -26.05 -5.64
C PHE A 377 14.04 -27.53 -5.54
N ARG A 378 13.33 -27.94 -4.49
CA ARG A 378 12.85 -29.32 -4.26
C ARG A 378 11.63 -29.67 -5.12
N THR A 379 10.66 -28.77 -5.26
CA THR A 379 9.38 -29.05 -5.93
C THR A 379 9.42 -28.77 -7.44
N SER A 380 10.25 -27.83 -7.89
CA SER A 380 10.45 -27.56 -9.32
C SER A 380 11.03 -28.77 -10.03
N GLN A 381 10.27 -29.38 -10.95
CA GLN A 381 10.76 -30.52 -11.75
C GLN A 381 11.93 -30.12 -12.67
N GLU A 382 11.97 -28.84 -13.00
CA GLU A 382 12.92 -28.13 -13.82
C GLU A 382 14.26 -27.93 -13.08
N MET A 383 14.23 -27.82 -11.75
CA MET A 383 15.41 -27.62 -10.89
C MET A 383 16.11 -28.94 -10.49
N ARG A 384 15.60 -30.11 -10.90
CA ARG A 384 16.12 -31.44 -10.52
C ARG A 384 17.61 -31.68 -10.79
N GLY A 385 18.23 -30.92 -11.69
CA GLY A 385 19.68 -30.99 -11.96
C GLY A 385 20.55 -30.26 -10.92
N ILE A 386 19.96 -29.51 -9.99
CA ILE A 386 20.67 -28.76 -8.96
C ILE A 386 20.68 -29.57 -7.66
N ASN A 387 21.86 -29.73 -7.08
CA ASN A 387 22.02 -30.33 -5.76
C ASN A 387 21.56 -29.34 -4.67
N ILE A 388 20.49 -29.71 -3.95
CA ILE A 388 19.89 -28.90 -2.87
C ILE A 388 20.90 -28.58 -1.76
N ARG A 389 21.89 -29.45 -1.50
CA ARG A 389 22.94 -29.17 -0.50
C ARG A 389 23.84 -28.01 -0.92
N ASP A 390 24.10 -27.86 -2.22
CA ASP A 390 24.93 -26.78 -2.75
C ASP A 390 24.16 -25.46 -2.71
N VAL A 391 22.84 -25.49 -2.96
CA VAL A 391 21.92 -24.35 -2.76
C VAL A 391 21.96 -23.87 -1.30
N ASP A 392 21.74 -24.78 -0.35
CA ASP A 392 21.70 -24.45 1.09
C ASP A 392 23.06 -23.94 1.62
N SER A 393 24.16 -24.57 1.17
CA SER A 393 25.52 -24.11 1.47
C SER A 393 25.79 -22.72 0.90
N ARG A 394 25.34 -22.44 -0.33
CA ARG A 394 25.55 -21.15 -1.00
C ARG A 394 24.69 -20.04 -0.39
N PHE A 395 23.46 -20.36 0.03
CA PHE A 395 22.61 -19.44 0.80
C PHE A 395 23.29 -19.06 2.11
N THR A 396 23.79 -20.06 2.84
CA THR A 396 24.53 -19.86 4.09
C THR A 396 25.78 -19.01 3.88
N GLU A 397 26.52 -19.17 2.77
CA GLU A 397 27.67 -18.32 2.45
C GLU A 397 27.30 -16.84 2.26
N PHE A 398 26.26 -16.54 1.46
CA PHE A 398 25.81 -15.16 1.25
C PHE A 398 25.31 -14.52 2.56
N VAL A 399 24.52 -15.26 3.33
CA VAL A 399 24.09 -14.87 4.69
C VAL A 399 25.29 -14.50 5.57
N GLN A 400 26.32 -15.34 5.65
CA GLN A 400 27.49 -15.07 6.49
C GLN A 400 28.27 -13.84 5.99
N LYS A 401 28.37 -13.65 4.67
CA LYS A 401 29.00 -12.46 4.09
C LYS A 401 28.26 -11.17 4.46
N ILE A 402 26.94 -11.14 4.28
CA ILE A 402 26.08 -10.00 4.66
C ILE A 402 26.17 -9.73 6.17
N LYS A 403 26.22 -10.79 7.00
CA LYS A 403 26.33 -10.67 8.45
C LYS A 403 27.70 -10.15 8.92
N ASN A 404 28.78 -10.55 8.27
CA ASN A 404 30.15 -10.15 8.64
C ASN A 404 30.51 -8.74 8.15
N ASP A 405 30.09 -8.38 6.95
CA ASP A 405 30.21 -7.04 6.38
C ASP A 405 28.95 -6.74 5.54
N PRO A 406 27.98 -5.98 6.09
CA PRO A 406 26.74 -5.68 5.39
C PRO A 406 26.92 -4.92 4.08
N MET A 407 27.97 -4.11 3.92
CA MET A 407 28.21 -3.38 2.66
C MET A 407 28.84 -4.30 1.61
N LEU A 408 29.91 -5.02 1.97
CA LEU A 408 30.61 -5.90 1.05
C LEU A 408 29.76 -7.13 0.68
N GLY A 409 29.13 -7.77 1.66
CA GLY A 409 28.28 -8.94 1.44
C GLY A 409 27.06 -8.64 0.57
N LYS A 410 26.42 -7.48 0.78
CA LYS A 410 25.34 -6.98 -0.08
C LYS A 410 25.82 -6.71 -1.51
N ALA A 411 26.98 -6.06 -1.66
CA ALA A 411 27.57 -5.82 -2.98
C ALA A 411 27.94 -7.12 -3.72
N GLU A 412 28.45 -8.13 -3.03
CA GLU A 412 28.72 -9.45 -3.61
C GLU A 412 27.44 -10.19 -4.04
N ALA A 413 26.39 -10.13 -3.22
CA ALA A 413 25.10 -10.74 -3.54
C ALA A 413 24.41 -10.04 -4.72
N LEU A 414 24.38 -8.70 -4.74
CA LEU A 414 23.89 -7.93 -5.89
C LEU A 414 24.73 -8.21 -7.15
N ARG A 415 26.05 -8.30 -7.05
CA ARG A 415 26.91 -8.70 -8.17
C ARG A 415 26.60 -10.10 -8.72
N ALA A 416 26.19 -11.04 -7.86
CA ALA A 416 25.74 -12.37 -8.29
C ALA A 416 24.40 -12.30 -9.04
N VAL A 417 23.47 -11.47 -8.55
CA VAL A 417 22.19 -11.15 -9.20
C VAL A 417 22.40 -10.46 -10.56
N GLY A 418 23.27 -9.45 -10.65
CA GLY A 418 23.54 -8.68 -11.87
C GLY A 418 24.03 -9.52 -13.05
N LYS A 419 24.58 -10.72 -12.82
CA LYS A 419 24.94 -11.67 -13.89
C LYS A 419 23.77 -12.10 -14.79
N VAL A 420 22.53 -11.98 -14.32
CA VAL A 420 21.33 -12.27 -15.13
C VAL A 420 20.66 -11.02 -15.69
N ALA A 421 21.18 -9.81 -15.46
CA ALA A 421 20.60 -8.55 -15.95
C ALA A 421 20.39 -8.54 -17.48
N HIS A 422 21.34 -9.06 -18.27
CA HIS A 422 21.22 -9.19 -19.73
C HIS A 422 20.26 -10.29 -20.21
N LYS A 423 19.61 -11.02 -19.28
CA LYS A 423 18.69 -12.14 -19.54
C LYS A 423 17.33 -11.78 -18.93
N PRO A 424 16.50 -10.94 -19.57
CA PRO A 424 15.33 -10.33 -18.94
C PRO A 424 14.30 -11.33 -18.40
N GLU A 425 14.20 -12.51 -19.02
CA GLU A 425 13.35 -13.61 -18.54
C GLU A 425 13.89 -14.22 -17.22
N ALA A 426 15.21 -14.37 -17.11
CA ALA A 426 15.89 -14.87 -15.90
C ALA A 426 15.97 -13.81 -14.78
N ALA A 427 16.15 -12.55 -15.13
CA ALA A 427 16.04 -11.42 -14.20
C ALA A 427 14.66 -11.36 -13.53
N ARG A 428 13.58 -11.45 -14.32
CA ARG A 428 12.20 -11.51 -13.81
C ARG A 428 11.91 -12.76 -12.98
N LEU A 429 12.59 -13.88 -13.28
CA LEU A 429 12.52 -15.11 -12.49
C LEU A 429 13.15 -14.90 -11.09
N VAL A 430 14.31 -14.24 -11.01
CA VAL A 430 14.95 -13.90 -9.73
C VAL A 430 14.10 -12.95 -8.90
N VAL A 431 13.67 -11.81 -9.45
CA VAL A 431 12.87 -10.81 -8.71
C VAL A 431 11.60 -11.42 -8.11
N ARG A 432 10.85 -12.20 -8.90
CA ARG A 432 9.63 -12.85 -8.41
C ARG A 432 9.88 -13.92 -7.36
N LEU A 433 11.05 -14.58 -7.35
CA LEU A 433 11.41 -15.47 -6.24
C LEU A 433 11.68 -14.65 -4.99
N CYS A 434 12.43 -13.54 -5.11
CA CYS A 434 12.67 -12.63 -3.99
C CYS A 434 11.35 -12.10 -3.38
N CYS A 435 10.34 -11.74 -4.19
CA CYS A 435 8.99 -11.44 -3.69
C CYS A 435 8.33 -12.63 -2.97
N ALA A 436 8.46 -13.85 -3.51
CA ALA A 436 7.83 -15.04 -2.90
C ALA A 436 8.52 -15.50 -1.60
N ILE A 437 9.82 -15.22 -1.45
CA ILE A 437 10.55 -15.35 -0.19
C ILE A 437 10.11 -14.26 0.78
N GLY A 438 10.08 -12.99 0.35
CA GLY A 438 9.61 -11.90 1.21
C GLY A 438 8.11 -11.91 1.52
N PHE A 439 7.37 -12.92 1.06
CA PHE A 439 6.03 -13.27 1.54
C PHE A 439 6.06 -14.59 2.33
N ALA A 440 7.09 -14.81 3.16
CA ALA A 440 7.37 -16.11 3.78
C ALA A 440 6.35 -16.47 4.88
N ASP A 441 6.34 -15.64 5.91
CA ASP A 441 5.42 -15.64 7.05
C ASP A 441 3.97 -15.26 6.65
N GLY A 442 3.82 -14.38 5.66
CA GLY A 442 2.54 -13.85 5.20
C GLY A 442 2.45 -12.32 5.21
N GLU A 443 3.45 -11.62 5.73
CA GLU A 443 3.68 -10.18 5.50
C GLU A 443 4.63 -10.00 4.29
N PHE A 444 4.85 -8.78 3.81
CA PHE A 444 6.00 -8.43 2.97
C PHE A 444 6.44 -7.02 3.36
N SER A 445 7.42 -6.97 4.27
CA SER A 445 7.75 -5.75 5.01
C SER A 445 8.32 -4.67 4.09
N PRO A 446 8.22 -3.38 4.48
CA PRO A 446 8.87 -2.30 3.72
C PRO A 446 10.39 -2.48 3.55
N VAL A 447 11.06 -3.21 4.45
CA VAL A 447 12.52 -3.42 4.39
C VAL A 447 12.86 -4.42 3.28
N GLU A 448 12.12 -5.52 3.20
CA GLU A 448 12.25 -6.50 2.12
C GLU A 448 11.81 -5.92 0.77
N LYS A 449 10.71 -5.14 0.73
CA LYS A 449 10.28 -4.38 -0.46
C LYS A 449 11.39 -3.44 -0.96
N ASN A 450 12.12 -2.78 -0.04
CA ASN A 450 13.28 -1.96 -0.41
C ASN A 450 14.43 -2.80 -1.00
N VAL A 451 14.74 -3.95 -0.42
CA VAL A 451 15.75 -4.89 -0.97
C VAL A 451 15.35 -5.41 -2.35
N VAL A 452 14.10 -5.81 -2.55
CA VAL A 452 13.61 -6.24 -3.88
C VAL A 452 13.64 -5.07 -4.88
N SER A 453 13.40 -3.83 -4.45
CA SER A 453 13.55 -2.63 -5.29
C SER A 453 15.00 -2.40 -5.74
N GLU A 454 15.99 -2.70 -4.89
CA GLU A 454 17.41 -2.65 -5.27
C GLU A 454 17.79 -3.78 -6.23
N ILE A 455 17.32 -5.00 -5.97
CA ILE A 455 17.48 -6.16 -6.86
C ILE A 455 16.92 -5.84 -8.26
N CYS A 456 15.74 -5.22 -8.34
CA CYS A 456 15.15 -4.76 -9.60
C CYS A 456 16.05 -3.77 -10.36
N ARG A 457 16.64 -2.78 -9.67
CA ARG A 457 17.56 -1.81 -10.29
C ARG A 457 18.82 -2.48 -10.84
N GLU A 458 19.41 -3.40 -10.07
CA GLU A 458 20.59 -4.19 -10.46
C GLU A 458 20.35 -5.00 -11.75
N VAL A 459 19.14 -5.54 -11.93
CA VAL A 459 18.76 -6.30 -13.15
C VAL A 459 17.98 -5.50 -14.20
N HIS A 460 17.92 -4.17 -14.05
CA HIS A 460 17.30 -3.22 -14.99
C HIS A 460 15.79 -3.46 -15.23
N LEU A 461 15.04 -3.77 -14.17
CA LEU A 461 13.58 -3.92 -14.16
C LEU A 461 12.94 -2.79 -13.35
N ASP A 462 11.69 -2.42 -13.69
CA ASP A 462 10.90 -1.47 -12.88
C ASP A 462 10.36 -2.19 -11.62
N PRO A 463 10.69 -1.74 -10.40
CA PRO A 463 10.12 -2.31 -9.17
C PRO A 463 8.58 -2.35 -9.15
N ARG A 464 7.91 -1.44 -9.87
CA ARG A 464 6.44 -1.36 -9.97
C ARG A 464 5.79 -2.51 -10.76
N GLU A 465 6.59 -3.33 -11.45
CA GLU A 465 6.14 -4.62 -12.01
C GLU A 465 5.97 -5.70 -10.90
N PHE A 466 6.54 -5.50 -9.71
CA PHE A 466 6.74 -6.54 -8.68
C PHE A 466 6.33 -6.16 -7.26
N ILE A 467 6.18 -4.86 -6.98
CA ILE A 467 5.92 -4.32 -5.64
C ILE A 467 4.81 -3.28 -5.75
N TYR A 468 3.77 -3.48 -4.94
CA TYR A 468 2.61 -2.60 -4.79
C TYR A 468 2.46 -2.15 -3.32
#